data_AF-A0A061A999-F1
#
_entry.id   AF-A0A061A999-F1
#
_cell.length_a   1.000
_cell.length_b   1.000
_cell.length_c   1.000
_cell.angle_alpha   90.00
_cell.angle_beta   90.00
_cell.angle_gamma   90.00
#
_symmetry.space_group_name_H-M   'P 1'
#
loop_
_entity.id
_entity.type
_entity.pdbx_description
1 polymer ?
#
loop_
_entity_poly.entity_id
_entity_poly.type
_entity_poly.pdbx_seq_one_letter_code
_entity_poly.pdbx_strand_id
1 'polypeptide(L)'
;MKKTYHTSLLTGGIAIILAYIAAFVLQDFFGRSFLTLSFQLDTFVFMAIAFIMILQFKSFDKIIAIILVIYGAFNILYGVTGTRPVSLIINSVEFEVIFVLGLLLGHALFEISSLFLLLHTTQTKFETKFTKRFIMVSLIVSFIFLAAVSPFVTLMKLDSVLRVVFALIAIAVVYISMVLMVKDKPIVSEEPVVQNNQQSKLNELERLYQRGIISDEEYQTRLKSIESVQPKE
;
A
#
# COMPACT_ATOMS: atom_id res chain seq x y z
N MET A 1 -12.61 23.21 -13.23
CA MET A 1 -12.73 21.74 -13.39
C MET A 1 -13.34 21.14 -12.14
N LYS A 2 -14.45 20.39 -12.24
CA LYS A 2 -14.97 19.60 -11.10
C LYS A 2 -14.06 18.39 -10.92
N LYS A 3 -13.37 18.29 -9.79
CA LYS A 3 -12.53 17.13 -9.47
C LYS A 3 -13.44 15.91 -9.26
N THR A 4 -13.29 14.88 -10.09
CA THR A 4 -14.00 13.60 -9.92
C THR A 4 -13.28 12.81 -8.83
N TYR A 5 -13.86 12.78 -7.63
CA TYR A 5 -13.36 12.01 -6.51
C TYR A 5 -13.78 10.54 -6.63
N HIS A 6 -12.88 9.62 -6.31
CA HIS A 6 -13.23 8.22 -6.08
C HIS A 6 -13.88 8.10 -4.70
N THR A 7 -15.20 7.88 -4.69
CA THR A 7 -16.00 7.80 -3.46
C THR A 7 -15.58 6.64 -2.56
N SER A 8 -15.15 5.52 -3.14
CA SER A 8 -14.60 4.37 -2.40
C SER A 8 -13.34 4.73 -1.61
N LEU A 9 -12.39 5.45 -2.23
CA LEU A 9 -11.16 5.88 -1.59
C LEU A 9 -11.42 6.97 -0.54
N LEU A 10 -12.38 7.86 -0.80
CA LEU A 10 -12.85 8.83 0.20
C LEU A 10 -13.40 8.12 1.44
N THR A 11 -14.30 7.16 1.25
CA THR A 11 -14.88 6.36 2.33
C THR A 11 -13.82 5.54 3.05
N GLY A 12 -12.85 4.98 2.34
CA GLY A 12 -11.70 4.28 2.93
C GLY A 12 -10.89 5.21 3.83
N GLY A 13 -10.58 6.43 3.37
CA GLY A 13 -9.92 7.44 4.18
C GLY A 13 -10.69 7.78 5.46
N ILE A 14 -11.99 8.07 5.36
CA ILE A 14 -12.85 8.34 6.54
C ILE A 14 -12.88 7.15 7.49
N ALA A 15 -13.00 5.92 6.98
CA ALA A 15 -13.01 4.71 7.79
C ALA A 15 -11.69 4.54 8.56
N ILE A 16 -10.54 4.81 7.93
CA ILE A 16 -9.23 4.78 8.59
C ILE A 16 -9.20 5.78 9.75
N ILE A 17 -9.66 7.02 9.56
CA ILE A 17 -9.71 8.03 10.63
C ILE A 17 -10.51 7.51 11.82
N LEU A 18 -11.74 7.06 11.58
CA LEU A 18 -12.63 6.61 12.66
C LEU A 18 -12.05 5.40 13.40
N ALA A 19 -11.49 4.43 12.67
CA ALA A 19 -10.94 3.22 13.26
C ALA A 19 -9.68 3.52 14.08
N TYR A 20 -8.77 4.37 13.61
CA TYR A 20 -7.54 4.71 14.33
C TYR A 20 -7.76 5.65 15.50
N ILE A 21 -8.74 6.56 15.45
CA ILE A 21 -9.13 7.34 16.64
C ILE A 21 -9.66 6.39 17.72
N ALA A 22 -10.57 5.47 17.37
CA ALA A 22 -11.12 4.52 18.33
C ALA A 22 -10.03 3.59 18.91
N ALA A 23 -9.17 3.03 18.05
CA ALA A 23 -8.07 2.17 18.47
C ALA A 23 -7.01 2.92 19.30
N PHE A 24 -6.74 4.19 18.99
CA PHE A 24 -5.85 5.05 19.78
C PHE A 24 -6.39 5.25 21.19
N VAL A 25 -7.64 5.70 21.31
CA VAL A 25 -8.27 5.98 22.61
C VAL A 25 -8.28 4.72 23.47
N LEU A 26 -8.70 3.58 22.92
CA LEU A 26 -8.74 2.33 23.69
C LEU A 26 -7.35 1.85 24.11
N GLN A 27 -6.32 2.04 23.28
CA GLN A 27 -4.96 1.65 23.64
C GLN A 27 -4.27 2.62 24.59
N ASP A 28 -4.64 3.90 24.56
CA ASP A 28 -4.13 4.89 25.50
C ASP A 28 -4.69 4.65 26.91
N PHE A 29 -5.99 4.35 27.02
CA PHE A 29 -6.65 4.10 28.30
C PHE A 29 -6.42 2.69 28.86
N PHE A 30 -6.40 1.67 28.01
CA PHE A 30 -6.34 0.25 28.43
C PHE A 30 -5.01 -0.44 28.10
N GLY A 31 -3.98 0.33 27.72
CA GLY A 31 -2.63 -0.18 27.41
C GLY A 31 -2.47 -0.69 25.96
N ARG A 32 -1.33 -1.30 25.62
CA ARG A 32 -0.98 -1.64 24.23
C ARG A 32 -1.59 -2.97 23.77
N SER A 33 -1.98 -3.07 22.50
CA SER A 33 -2.43 -4.35 21.90
C SER A 33 -1.29 -5.33 21.58
N PHE A 34 -0.05 -4.84 21.48
CA PHE A 34 1.17 -5.59 21.09
C PHE A 34 1.16 -6.14 19.66
N LEU A 35 0.14 -5.85 18.85
CA LEU A 35 0.04 -6.30 17.46
C LEU A 35 0.90 -5.50 16.48
N THR A 36 1.28 -4.28 16.86
CA THR A 36 2.07 -3.34 16.05
C THR A 36 3.14 -2.69 16.93
N LEU A 37 4.10 -2.01 16.29
CA LEU A 37 5.21 -1.36 16.97
C LEU A 37 4.74 -0.35 18.03
N SER A 38 3.81 0.53 17.67
CA SER A 38 3.37 1.62 18.53
C SER A 38 2.05 2.20 18.03
N PHE A 39 1.03 2.20 18.89
CA PHE A 39 -0.28 2.75 18.54
C PHE A 39 -0.24 4.27 18.25
N GLN A 40 0.70 5.02 18.84
CA GLN A 40 0.91 6.43 18.51
C GLN A 40 1.46 6.57 17.08
N LEU A 41 2.44 5.74 16.71
CA LEU A 41 3.01 5.74 15.36
C LEU A 41 1.96 5.32 14.33
N ASP A 42 1.20 4.27 14.63
CA ASP A 42 0.13 3.79 13.75
C ASP A 42 -0.88 4.91 13.49
N THR A 43 -1.35 5.56 14.55
CA THR A 43 -2.33 6.66 14.45
C THR A 43 -1.78 7.80 13.60
N PHE A 44 -0.53 8.22 13.82
CA PHE A 44 0.09 9.28 13.04
C PHE A 44 0.20 8.91 11.55
N VAL A 45 0.75 7.74 11.25
CA VAL A 45 0.96 7.26 9.88
C VAL A 45 -0.37 7.09 9.14
N PHE A 46 -1.34 6.43 9.77
CA PHE A 46 -2.63 6.15 9.13
C PHE A 46 -3.53 7.36 9.05
N MET A 47 -3.39 8.34 9.96
CA MET A 47 -4.01 9.65 9.76
C MET A 47 -3.45 10.37 8.53
N ALA A 48 -2.13 10.35 8.33
CA ALA A 48 -1.52 10.93 7.13
C ALA A 48 -2.03 10.23 5.86
N ILE A 49 -2.06 8.90 5.84
CA ILE A 49 -2.62 8.12 4.71
C ILE A 49 -4.09 8.48 4.47
N ALA A 50 -4.90 8.55 5.52
CA ALA A 50 -6.32 8.89 5.40
C ALA A 50 -6.54 10.27 4.78
N PHE A 51 -5.80 11.29 5.22
CA PHE A 51 -5.87 12.61 4.62
C PHE A 51 -5.47 12.60 3.15
N ILE A 52 -4.41 11.87 2.78
CA ILE A 52 -3.99 11.74 1.38
C ILE A 52 -5.07 11.03 0.54
N MET A 53 -5.72 9.99 1.07
CA MET A 53 -6.84 9.28 0.44
C MET A 53 -8.10 10.14 0.26
N ILE A 54 -8.33 11.09 1.18
CA ILE A 54 -9.44 12.06 1.09
C ILE A 54 -9.12 13.14 0.05
N LEU A 55 -7.89 13.66 0.05
CA LEU A 55 -7.49 14.75 -0.84
C LEU A 55 -7.34 14.33 -2.29
N GLN A 56 -6.84 13.11 -2.56
CA GLN A 56 -6.68 12.52 -3.91
C GLN A 56 -5.98 13.47 -4.90
N PHE A 57 -4.84 14.06 -4.53
CA PHE A 57 -4.04 14.90 -5.44
C PHE A 57 -3.21 14.03 -6.42
N LYS A 58 -2.54 14.63 -7.41
CA LYS A 58 -1.79 13.84 -8.40
C LYS A 58 -0.75 12.93 -7.72
N SER A 59 -0.72 11.65 -8.11
CA SER A 59 0.21 10.64 -7.56
C SER A 59 0.07 10.33 -6.07
N PHE A 60 -1.09 10.62 -5.48
CA PHE A 60 -1.39 10.29 -4.08
C PHE A 60 -1.24 8.79 -3.76
N ASP A 61 -1.58 7.93 -4.73
CA ASP A 61 -1.51 6.47 -4.64
C ASP A 61 -0.07 5.97 -4.43
N LYS A 62 0.89 6.53 -5.17
CA LYS A 62 2.32 6.23 -5.02
C LYS A 62 2.84 6.65 -3.66
N ILE A 63 2.44 7.83 -3.19
CA ILE A 63 2.87 8.36 -1.88
C ILE A 63 2.36 7.46 -0.75
N ILE A 64 1.08 7.09 -0.78
CA ILE A 64 0.52 6.15 0.20
C ILE A 64 1.26 4.81 0.17
N ALA A 65 1.52 4.26 -1.02
CA ALA A 65 2.23 2.99 -1.15
C ALA A 65 3.66 3.04 -0.56
N ILE A 66 4.38 4.15 -0.77
CA ILE A 66 5.71 4.36 -0.15
C ILE A 66 5.60 4.42 1.37
N ILE A 67 4.63 5.16 1.91
CA ILE A 67 4.42 5.26 3.35
C ILE A 67 4.09 3.89 3.95
N LEU A 68 3.26 3.09 3.28
CA LEU A 68 2.89 1.73 3.71
C LEU A 68 4.10 0.78 3.76
N VAL A 69 4.98 0.84 2.76
CA VAL A 69 6.24 0.06 2.72
C VAL A 69 7.15 0.44 3.89
N ILE A 70 7.34 1.74 4.13
CA ILE A 70 8.15 2.20 5.27
C ILE A 70 7.54 1.72 6.59
N TYR A 71 6.22 1.85 6.72
CA TYR A 71 5.47 1.40 7.90
C TYR A 71 5.58 -0.11 8.14
N GLY A 72 5.45 -0.93 7.09
CA GLY A 72 5.57 -2.38 7.20
C GLY A 72 6.98 -2.82 7.58
N ALA A 73 8.01 -2.17 7.07
CA ALA A 73 9.40 -2.40 7.50
C ALA A 73 9.59 -2.15 9.00
N PHE A 74 9.02 -1.07 9.56
CA PHE A 74 9.06 -0.82 11.01
C PHE A 74 8.34 -1.92 11.82
N ASN A 75 7.22 -2.43 11.33
CA ASN A 75 6.50 -3.52 12.01
C ASN A 75 7.21 -4.87 11.93
N ILE A 76 7.94 -5.16 10.85
CA ILE A 76 8.84 -6.33 10.79
C ILE A 76 9.95 -6.18 11.82
N LEU A 77 10.60 -5.02 11.89
CA LEU A 77 11.62 -4.75 12.92
C LEU A 77 11.07 -4.92 14.33
N TYR A 78 9.83 -4.49 14.56
CA TYR A 78 9.12 -4.76 15.82
C TYR A 78 8.94 -6.26 16.07
N GLY A 79 8.48 -7.03 15.08
CA GLY A 79 8.35 -8.49 15.24
C GLY A 79 9.67 -9.18 15.59
N VAL A 80 10.80 -8.67 15.09
CA VAL A 80 12.15 -9.22 15.38
C VAL A 80 12.65 -8.80 16.77
N THR A 81 12.44 -7.54 17.16
CA THR A 81 13.06 -6.93 18.36
C THR A 81 12.13 -6.85 19.58
N GLY A 82 10.83 -7.03 19.37
CA GLY A 82 9.75 -6.86 20.34
C GLY A 82 9.56 -8.02 21.31
N THR A 83 10.50 -8.96 21.40
CA THR A 83 10.42 -10.11 22.33
C THR A 83 10.36 -9.67 23.78
N ARG A 84 11.15 -8.65 24.17
CA ARG A 84 11.23 -8.16 25.56
C ARG A 84 9.90 -7.68 26.18
N PRO A 85 9.08 -6.84 25.53
CA PRO A 85 7.78 -6.46 26.09
C PRO A 85 6.76 -7.60 26.10
N VAL A 86 6.87 -8.57 25.18
CA VAL A 86 5.95 -9.71 25.08
C VAL A 86 6.24 -10.75 26.18
N SER A 87 7.51 -11.00 26.50
CA SER A 87 7.92 -11.96 27.55
C SER A 87 7.47 -11.55 28.96
N LEU A 88 7.11 -10.29 29.17
CA LEU A 88 6.51 -9.81 30.43
C LEU A 88 5.02 -10.16 30.57
N ILE A 89 4.38 -10.58 29.47
CA ILE A 89 2.94 -10.86 29.41
C ILE A 89 2.70 -12.35 29.23
N ILE A 90 3.47 -12.97 28.35
CA ILE A 90 3.38 -14.40 28.05
C ILE A 90 4.34 -15.16 28.96
N ASN A 91 3.80 -15.89 29.93
CA ASN A 91 4.59 -16.63 30.92
C ASN A 91 5.12 -17.99 30.42
N SER A 92 4.95 -18.33 29.13
CA SER A 92 5.41 -19.58 28.51
C SER A 92 6.24 -19.25 27.26
N VAL A 93 7.43 -19.84 27.18
CA VAL A 93 8.36 -19.67 26.06
C VAL A 93 7.74 -20.19 24.77
N GLU A 94 6.99 -21.28 24.83
CA GLU A 94 6.31 -21.87 23.67
C GLU A 94 5.28 -20.91 23.08
N PHE A 95 4.45 -20.29 23.93
CA PHE A 95 3.47 -19.30 23.48
C PHE A 95 4.12 -18.01 23.01
N GLU A 96 5.24 -17.59 23.61
CA GLU A 96 6.01 -16.43 23.14
C GLU A 96 6.54 -16.66 21.72
N VAL A 97 7.14 -17.83 21.47
CA VAL A 97 7.64 -18.20 20.13
C VAL A 97 6.52 -18.24 19.10
N ILE A 98 5.37 -18.85 19.43
CA ILE A 98 4.21 -18.90 18.52
C ILE A 98 3.68 -17.48 18.23
N PHE A 99 3.59 -16.64 19.26
CA PHE A 99 3.14 -15.25 19.10
C PHE A 99 4.08 -14.47 18.18
N VAL A 100 5.39 -14.50 18.46
CA VAL A 100 6.40 -13.77 17.68
C VAL A 100 6.44 -14.26 16.23
N LEU A 101 6.36 -15.58 16.01
CA LEU A 101 6.32 -16.14 14.67
C LEU A 101 5.07 -15.69 13.89
N GLY A 102 3.89 -15.79 14.49
CA GLY A 102 2.66 -15.36 13.83
C GLY A 102 2.62 -13.85 13.58
N LEU A 103 3.15 -13.04 14.51
CA LEU A 103 3.32 -11.61 14.35
C LEU A 103 4.24 -11.27 13.16
N LEU A 104 5.40 -11.94 13.07
CA LEU A 104 6.35 -11.76 11.97
C LEU A 104 5.77 -12.18 10.62
N LEU A 105 5.10 -13.34 10.54
CA LEU A 105 4.46 -13.79 9.32
C LEU A 105 3.32 -12.84 8.89
N GLY A 106 2.54 -12.34 9.85
CA GLY A 106 1.52 -11.33 9.62
C GLY A 106 2.11 -10.07 8.98
N HIS A 107 3.15 -9.49 9.59
CA HIS A 107 3.78 -8.26 9.11
C HIS A 107 4.56 -8.45 7.81
N ALA A 108 5.21 -9.61 7.60
CA ALA A 108 5.88 -9.93 6.35
C ALA A 108 4.88 -9.99 5.17
N LEU A 109 3.71 -10.61 5.36
CA LEU A 109 2.67 -10.65 4.33
C LEU A 109 2.06 -9.27 4.06
N PHE A 110 1.93 -8.42 5.09
CA PHE A 110 1.54 -7.03 4.91
C PHE A 110 2.58 -6.26 4.07
N GLU A 111 3.87 -6.40 4.40
CA GLU A 111 4.96 -5.74 3.67
C GLU A 111 5.03 -6.17 2.21
N ILE A 112 4.93 -7.48 1.95
CA ILE A 112 4.85 -8.01 0.58
C ILE A 112 3.66 -7.39 -0.15
N SER A 113 2.49 -7.29 0.50
CA SER A 113 1.31 -6.66 -0.11
C SER A 113 1.54 -5.18 -0.44
N SER A 114 2.22 -4.45 0.45
CA SER A 114 2.58 -3.04 0.27
C SER A 114 3.58 -2.84 -0.89
N LEU A 115 4.57 -3.72 -1.03
CA LEU A 115 5.50 -3.72 -2.16
C LEU A 115 4.79 -3.99 -3.49
N PHE A 116 3.86 -4.94 -3.53
CA PHE A 116 3.05 -5.19 -4.73
C PHE A 116 2.12 -4.02 -5.06
N LEU A 117 1.59 -3.33 -4.04
CA LEU A 117 0.81 -2.10 -4.24
C LEU A 117 1.68 -0.99 -4.83
N LEU A 118 2.89 -0.81 -4.33
CA LEU A 118 3.86 0.15 -4.86
C LEU A 118 4.23 -0.18 -6.31
N LEU A 119 4.49 -1.46 -6.60
CA LEU A 119 4.80 -1.90 -7.95
C LEU A 119 3.62 -1.67 -8.90
N HIS A 120 2.40 -1.94 -8.44
CA HIS A 120 1.17 -1.71 -9.21
C HIS A 120 0.92 -0.22 -9.52
N THR A 121 1.23 0.67 -8.57
CA THR A 121 1.06 2.13 -8.73
C THR A 121 2.19 2.77 -9.52
N THR A 122 3.39 2.17 -9.55
CA THR A 122 4.54 2.70 -10.28
C THR A 122 4.66 2.16 -11.70
N GLN A 123 4.31 0.90 -11.96
CA GLN A 123 4.41 0.28 -13.28
C GLN A 123 3.11 0.42 -14.10
N THR A 124 3.24 0.89 -15.34
CA THR A 124 2.10 1.11 -16.25
C THR A 124 1.49 -0.16 -16.83
N LYS A 125 2.27 -1.26 -16.92
CA LYS A 125 1.86 -2.54 -17.56
C LYS A 125 1.66 -3.70 -16.59
N PHE A 126 1.57 -3.46 -15.29
CA PHE A 126 1.43 -4.54 -14.32
C PHE A 126 0.01 -5.12 -14.28
N GLU A 127 -0.12 -6.44 -14.23
CA GLU A 127 -1.41 -7.13 -14.36
C GLU A 127 -2.33 -6.88 -13.16
N THR A 128 -3.35 -6.03 -13.34
CA THR A 128 -4.28 -5.62 -12.27
C THR A 128 -5.03 -6.80 -11.64
N LYS A 129 -5.47 -7.78 -12.44
CA LYS A 129 -6.27 -8.92 -11.95
C LYS A 129 -5.44 -9.81 -11.02
N PHE A 130 -4.21 -10.13 -11.42
CA PHE A 130 -3.24 -10.84 -10.59
C PHE A 130 -2.95 -10.04 -9.31
N THR A 131 -2.56 -8.76 -9.45
CA THR A 131 -2.19 -7.89 -8.32
C THR A 131 -3.29 -7.85 -7.26
N LYS A 132 -4.53 -7.58 -7.69
CA LYS A 132 -5.67 -7.45 -6.79
C LYS A 132 -5.90 -8.74 -5.99
N ARG A 133 -5.89 -9.89 -6.68
CA ARG A 133 -6.08 -11.19 -6.02
C ARG A 133 -4.95 -11.49 -5.06
N PHE A 134 -3.70 -11.26 -5.48
CA PHE A 134 -2.53 -11.51 -4.67
C PHE A 134 -2.51 -10.66 -3.39
N ILE A 135 -2.68 -9.34 -3.51
CA ILE A 135 -2.76 -8.42 -2.37
C ILE A 135 -3.91 -8.81 -1.44
N MET A 136 -5.10 -9.08 -1.98
CA MET A 136 -6.26 -9.46 -1.17
C MET A 136 -6.00 -10.74 -0.36
N VAL A 137 -5.50 -11.79 -1.00
CA VAL A 137 -5.20 -13.07 -0.32
C VAL A 137 -4.11 -12.89 0.72
N SER A 138 -3.02 -12.20 0.36
CA SER A 138 -1.90 -11.94 1.27
C SER A 138 -2.33 -11.16 2.51
N LEU A 139 -3.14 -10.12 2.35
CA LEU A 139 -3.69 -9.34 3.46
C LEU A 139 -4.69 -10.14 4.31
N ILE A 140 -5.52 -11.00 3.71
CA ILE A 140 -6.42 -11.88 4.48
C ILE A 140 -5.60 -12.85 5.35
N VAL A 141 -4.60 -13.51 4.77
CA VAL A 141 -3.73 -14.44 5.52
C VAL A 141 -2.96 -13.70 6.61
N SER A 142 -2.43 -12.51 6.31
CA SER A 142 -1.81 -11.63 7.29
C SER A 142 -2.75 -11.33 8.47
N PHE A 143 -3.99 -10.93 8.18
CA PHE A 143 -4.98 -10.61 9.20
C PHE A 143 -5.33 -11.82 10.07
N ILE A 144 -5.46 -13.00 9.46
CA ILE A 144 -5.72 -14.25 10.18
C ILE A 144 -4.58 -14.56 11.16
N PHE A 145 -3.31 -14.41 10.75
CA PHE A 145 -2.19 -14.60 11.66
C PHE A 145 -2.25 -13.64 12.85
N LEU A 146 -2.44 -12.34 12.60
CA LEU A 146 -2.51 -11.33 13.67
C LEU A 146 -3.69 -11.57 14.62
N ALA A 147 -4.86 -11.91 14.07
CA ALA A 147 -6.04 -12.24 14.88
C ALA A 147 -5.84 -13.52 15.70
N ALA A 148 -5.21 -14.56 15.12
CA ALA A 148 -4.98 -15.84 15.77
C ALA A 148 -3.96 -15.75 16.92
N VAL A 149 -2.94 -14.90 16.81
CA VAL A 149 -1.96 -14.72 17.89
C VAL A 149 -2.41 -13.71 18.95
N SER A 150 -3.38 -12.84 18.63
CA SER A 150 -3.86 -11.81 19.56
C SER A 150 -4.34 -12.32 20.94
N PRO A 151 -4.96 -13.52 21.09
CA PRO A 151 -5.39 -14.00 22.40
C PRO A 151 -4.23 -14.27 23.37
N PHE A 152 -3.02 -14.58 22.87
CA PHE A 152 -1.87 -14.85 23.73
C PHE A 152 -1.40 -13.63 24.53
N VAL A 153 -1.66 -12.42 24.02
CA VAL A 153 -1.33 -11.15 24.68
C VAL A 153 -2.55 -10.44 25.27
N THR A 154 -3.71 -11.11 25.28
CA THR A 154 -4.99 -10.55 25.73
C THR A 154 -5.44 -11.22 27.01
N LEU A 155 -5.54 -10.43 28.10
CA LEU A 155 -6.16 -10.92 29.33
C LEU A 155 -7.68 -11.08 29.12
N MET A 156 -8.28 -12.07 29.79
CA MET A 156 -9.73 -12.33 29.75
C MET A 156 -10.53 -11.32 30.58
N LYS A 157 -10.32 -10.02 30.30
CA LYS A 157 -11.08 -8.89 30.83
C LYS A 157 -11.66 -8.10 29.67
N LEU A 158 -12.86 -7.55 29.86
CA LEU A 158 -13.60 -6.87 28.80
C LEU A 158 -12.80 -5.73 28.15
N ASP A 159 -12.11 -4.92 28.95
CA ASP A 159 -11.25 -3.82 28.52
C ASP A 159 -10.11 -4.30 27.60
N SER A 160 -9.44 -5.37 28.00
CA SER A 160 -8.34 -5.99 27.26
C SER A 160 -8.82 -6.57 25.93
N VAL A 161 -9.97 -7.23 25.92
CA VAL A 161 -10.59 -7.77 24.70
C VAL A 161 -11.01 -6.64 23.76
N LEU A 162 -11.71 -5.62 24.26
CA LEU A 162 -12.17 -4.49 23.45
C LEU A 162 -11.01 -3.75 22.79
N ARG A 163 -9.93 -3.49 23.54
CA ARG A 163 -8.70 -2.91 23.00
C ARG A 163 -8.20 -3.65 21.77
N VAL A 164 -8.07 -4.98 21.87
CA VAL A 164 -7.49 -5.82 20.82
C VAL A 164 -8.44 -5.95 19.64
N VAL A 165 -9.75 -6.09 19.88
CA VAL A 165 -10.77 -6.11 18.83
C VAL A 165 -10.72 -4.83 18.00
N PHE A 166 -10.66 -3.65 18.64
CA PHE A 166 -10.58 -2.39 17.90
C PHE A 166 -9.25 -2.19 17.19
N ALA A 167 -8.13 -2.69 17.74
CA ALA A 167 -6.86 -2.72 17.02
C ALA A 167 -6.95 -3.59 15.76
N LEU A 168 -7.56 -4.78 15.84
CA LEU A 168 -7.80 -5.64 14.68
C LEU A 168 -8.74 -4.98 13.65
N ILE A 169 -9.81 -4.31 14.10
CA ILE A 169 -10.70 -3.55 13.20
C ILE A 169 -9.91 -2.47 12.46
N ALA A 170 -9.04 -1.72 13.15
CA ALA A 170 -8.22 -0.68 12.53
C ALA A 170 -7.27 -1.25 11.47
N ILE A 171 -6.63 -2.39 11.75
CA ILE A 171 -5.80 -3.12 10.78
C ILE A 171 -6.64 -3.58 9.58
N ALA A 172 -7.81 -4.17 9.81
CA ALA A 172 -8.69 -4.65 8.74
C ALA A 172 -9.15 -3.52 7.81
N VAL A 173 -9.46 -2.34 8.37
CA VAL A 173 -9.84 -1.16 7.57
C VAL A 173 -8.72 -0.67 6.67
N VAL A 174 -7.46 -0.72 7.12
CA VAL A 174 -6.30 -0.43 6.27
C VAL A 174 -6.18 -1.45 5.16
N TYR A 175 -6.35 -2.74 5.47
CA TYR A 175 -6.21 -3.81 4.49
C TYR A 175 -7.28 -3.70 3.40
N ILE A 176 -8.52 -3.41 3.78
CA ILE A 176 -9.60 -3.13 2.84
C ILE A 176 -9.26 -1.91 1.97
N SER A 177 -8.75 -0.84 2.58
CA SER A 177 -8.37 0.38 1.86
C SER A 177 -7.26 0.14 0.85
N MET A 178 -6.26 -0.69 1.18
CA MET A 178 -5.23 -1.11 0.22
C MET A 178 -5.83 -1.87 -0.97
N VAL A 179 -6.78 -2.76 -0.74
CA VAL A 179 -7.48 -3.47 -1.83
C VAL A 179 -8.29 -2.52 -2.71
N LEU A 180 -8.94 -1.50 -2.12
CA LEU A 180 -9.64 -0.45 -2.87
C LEU A 180 -8.69 0.36 -3.75
N MET A 181 -7.49 0.68 -3.27
CA MET A 181 -6.47 1.41 -4.04
C MET A 181 -6.04 0.67 -5.32
N VAL A 182 -6.01 -0.66 -5.30
CA VAL A 182 -5.70 -1.46 -6.51
C VAL A 182 -6.88 -1.45 -7.50
N LYS A 183 -8.11 -1.42 -6.99
CA LYS A 183 -9.32 -1.48 -7.81
C LYS A 183 -9.59 -0.16 -8.52
N ASP A 184 -9.44 0.94 -7.79
CA ASP A 184 -9.94 2.26 -8.20
C ASP A 184 -8.82 3.16 -8.72
N LYS A 185 -7.88 2.58 -9.49
CA LYS A 185 -6.74 3.29 -10.09
C LYS A 185 -7.25 4.63 -10.65
N PRO A 186 -6.73 5.78 -10.19
CA PRO A 186 -7.25 7.05 -10.60
C PRO A 186 -7.04 7.16 -12.11
N ILE A 187 -8.14 7.36 -12.84
CA ILE A 187 -8.09 7.98 -14.15
C ILE A 187 -7.75 9.44 -13.86
N VAL A 188 -6.51 9.69 -13.42
CA VAL A 188 -5.88 10.92 -13.87
C VAL A 188 -5.79 10.64 -15.35
N SER A 189 -6.77 11.16 -16.09
CA SER A 189 -6.44 11.65 -17.40
C SER A 189 -5.28 12.58 -17.09
N GLU A 190 -4.05 12.05 -17.24
CA GLU A 190 -3.12 12.73 -18.09
C GLU A 190 -4.03 13.11 -19.25
N GLU A 191 -4.49 14.37 -19.26
CA GLU A 191 -4.94 14.97 -20.51
C GLU A 191 -3.97 14.38 -21.50
N PRO A 192 -4.45 13.60 -22.50
CA PRO A 192 -3.53 12.98 -23.42
C PRO A 192 -2.64 14.13 -23.78
N VAL A 193 -1.36 14.07 -23.36
CA VAL A 193 -0.46 15.06 -23.88
C VAL A 193 -0.64 14.72 -25.33
N VAL A 194 -1.20 15.63 -26.09
CA VAL A 194 -1.10 15.62 -27.53
C VAL A 194 0.38 15.92 -27.79
N GLN A 195 1.28 15.13 -27.18
CA GLN A 195 2.52 14.71 -27.72
C GLN A 195 2.06 13.96 -28.93
N ASN A 196 1.98 14.71 -30.03
CA ASN A 196 2.00 14.18 -31.37
C ASN A 196 2.75 12.85 -31.33
N ASN A 197 2.03 11.73 -31.50
CA ASN A 197 2.61 10.39 -31.50
C ASN A 197 3.81 10.31 -32.46
N GLN A 198 3.87 11.23 -33.43
CA GLN A 198 5.00 11.49 -34.32
C GLN A 198 6.24 12.08 -33.63
N GLN A 199 6.12 13.10 -32.77
CA GLN A 199 7.28 13.72 -32.11
C GLN A 199 7.98 12.71 -31.18
N SER A 200 7.22 11.86 -30.49
CA SER A 200 7.80 10.77 -29.68
C SER A 200 8.52 9.74 -30.54
N LYS A 201 7.95 9.36 -31.70
CA LYS A 201 8.58 8.42 -32.64
C LYS A 201 9.84 8.99 -33.29
N LEU A 202 9.85 10.29 -33.60
CA LEU A 202 11.01 11.00 -34.13
C LEU A 202 12.14 11.05 -33.10
N ASN A 203 11.84 11.43 -31.86
CA ASN A 203 12.82 11.46 -30.77
C ASN A 203 13.39 10.07 -30.44
N GLU A 204 12.58 9.02 -30.56
CA GLU A 204 13.03 7.64 -30.38
C GLU A 204 13.92 7.17 -31.54
N LEU A 205 13.55 7.48 -32.78
CA LEU A 205 14.33 7.15 -33.97
C LEU A 205 15.70 7.84 -33.96
N GLU A 206 15.75 9.12 -33.59
CA GLU A 206 16.99 9.89 -33.45
C GLU A 206 17.90 9.31 -32.35
N ARG A 207 17.32 8.89 -31.23
CA ARG A 207 18.07 8.19 -30.16
C ARG A 207 18.66 6.86 -30.62
N LEU A 208 17.94 6.10 -31.45
CA LEU A 208 18.43 4.82 -31.97
C LEU A 208 19.61 5.02 -32.94
N TYR A 209 19.55 6.06 -33.77
CA TYR A 209 20.63 6.43 -34.67
C TYR A 209 21.87 6.95 -33.93
N GLN A 210 21.70 7.88 -32.98
CA GLN A 210 22.80 8.41 -32.17
C GLN A 210 23.50 7.33 -31.32
N ARG A 211 22.79 6.26 -30.97
CA ARG A 211 23.35 5.09 -30.26
C ARG A 211 23.99 4.05 -31.19
N GLY A 212 23.98 4.27 -32.51
CA GLY A 212 24.52 3.34 -33.52
C GLY A 212 23.76 2.02 -33.62
N ILE A 213 22.50 1.98 -33.16
CA ILE A 213 21.68 0.76 -33.16
C ILE A 213 21.09 0.49 -34.56
N ILE A 214 20.89 1.55 -35.34
CA ILE A 214 20.37 1.51 -36.71
C ILE A 214 21.35 2.21 -37.67
N SER A 215 21.39 1.77 -38.93
CA SER A 215 22.20 2.39 -39.98
C SER A 215 21.57 3.69 -40.50
N ASP A 216 22.36 4.50 -41.21
CA ASP A 216 21.87 5.75 -41.83
C ASP A 216 20.76 5.50 -42.85
N GLU A 217 20.88 4.44 -43.65
CA GLU A 217 19.86 4.03 -44.61
C GLU A 217 18.53 3.65 -43.93
N GLU A 218 18.62 2.96 -42.79
CA GLU A 218 17.46 2.55 -42.00
C GLU A 218 16.81 3.74 -41.28
N TYR A 219 17.61 4.69 -40.80
CA TYR A 219 17.13 5.95 -40.25
C TYR A 219 16.33 6.75 -41.28
N GLN A 220 16.87 6.96 -42.49
CA GLN A 220 16.20 7.71 -43.56
C GLN A 220 14.90 7.04 -44.03
N THR A 221 14.88 5.70 -44.09
CA THR A 221 13.69 4.94 -44.48
C THR A 221 12.55 5.08 -43.46
N ARG A 222 12.89 5.02 -42.17
CA ARG A 222 11.93 5.18 -41.06
C ARG A 222 11.50 6.63 -40.87
N LEU A 223 12.36 7.61 -41.19
CA LEU A 223 12.00 9.03 -41.17
C LEU A 223 10.92 9.33 -42.22
N LYS A 224 11.13 8.89 -43.46
CA LYS A 224 10.16 9.07 -44.56
C LYS A 224 8.81 8.43 -44.30
N SER A 225 8.78 7.29 -43.60
CA SER A 225 7.52 6.61 -43.26
C SER A 225 6.76 7.28 -42.11
N ILE A 226 7.44 8.07 -41.27
CA ILE A 226 6.80 8.87 -40.22
C ILE A 226 6.26 10.19 -40.79
N GLU A 227 6.96 10.78 -41.77
CA GLU A 227 6.57 12.01 -42.47
C GLU A 227 5.44 11.79 -43.50
N SER A 228 5.40 10.63 -44.18
CA SER A 228 4.38 10.31 -45.18
C SER A 228 2.97 10.05 -44.64
N VAL A 229 2.80 10.03 -43.31
CA VAL A 229 1.50 9.89 -42.63
C VAL A 229 0.76 11.24 -42.50
N GLN A 230 1.31 12.34 -43.04
CA GLN A 230 0.56 13.60 -43.21
C GLN A 230 -0.51 13.45 -44.30
N PRO A 231 -1.81 13.67 -44.03
CA PRO A 231 -2.65 14.28 -45.05
C PRO A 231 -2.12 15.69 -45.31
N LYS A 232 -1.99 16.05 -46.59
CA LYS A 232 -1.82 17.47 -46.95
C LYS A 232 -3.10 18.20 -46.51
N GLU A 233 -2.86 19.35 -45.86
CA GLU A 233 -3.80 20.39 -45.39
C GLU A 233 -4.33 20.24 -43.95
#